data_AF-A0A2T9Y5G3-F1
#
_entry.id   AF-A0A2T9Y5G3-F1
#
_cell.length_a   1.000
_cell.length_b   1.000
_cell.length_c   1.000
_cell.angle_alpha   90.00
_cell.angle_beta   90.00
_cell.angle_gamma   90.00
#
_symmetry.space_group_name_H-M   'P 1'
#
loop_
_entity.id
_entity.type
_entity.pdbx_description
1 polymer ?
#
loop_
_entity_poly.entity_id
_entity_poly.type
_entity_poly.pdbx_seq_one_letter_code
_entity_poly.pdbx_strand_id
1 'polypeptide(L)'
;MEIVKDEANLEIEKIKAEGEHLIKIARNEAEMAQKLLELEIQNKDQNAKKDTRLIPLPEFDGSPLEFDGWIKDIEEVSSFERKFIVINSLTKSAKEWQKSLPNSEIATWELLIKALKIKYKNEFTYMEANKIVRETILTTETNYVDFITKVRPAVTLLSKGDSELGISIL
;
A
#
# COMPACT_ATOMS: atom_id res chain seq x y z
N MET A 1 -43.33 -16.50 -71.31
CA MET A 1 -43.17 -15.28 -70.47
C MET A 1 -43.68 -15.50 -69.03
N GLU A 2 -44.34 -16.63 -68.72
CA GLU A 2 -44.75 -17.01 -67.35
C GLU A 2 -43.63 -17.68 -66.53
N ILE A 3 -42.85 -18.58 -67.13
CA ILE A 3 -41.77 -19.33 -66.43
C ILE A 3 -40.72 -18.39 -65.77
N VAL A 4 -40.40 -17.27 -66.42
CA VAL A 4 -39.42 -16.28 -65.91
C VAL A 4 -39.96 -15.49 -64.72
N LYS A 5 -41.29 -15.35 -64.59
CA LYS A 5 -41.91 -14.67 -63.44
C LYS A 5 -41.93 -15.56 -62.20
N ASP A 6 -42.07 -16.87 -62.40
CA ASP A 6 -42.09 -17.84 -61.30
C ASP A 6 -40.69 -18.03 -60.69
N GLU A 7 -39.64 -18.04 -61.51
CA GLU A 7 -38.25 -18.07 -61.02
C GLU A 7 -37.89 -16.80 -60.23
N ALA A 8 -38.28 -15.62 -60.72
CA ALA A 8 -38.03 -14.36 -60.02
C ALA A 8 -38.75 -14.28 -58.66
N ASN A 9 -39.97 -14.82 -58.57
CA ASN A 9 -40.72 -14.87 -57.32
C ASN A 9 -40.08 -15.85 -56.31
N LEU A 10 -39.58 -16.99 -56.79
CA LEU A 10 -38.88 -17.98 -55.95
C LEU A 10 -37.59 -17.41 -55.35
N GLU A 11 -36.85 -16.61 -56.12
CA GLU A 11 -35.62 -15.95 -55.69
C GLU A 11 -35.90 -14.86 -54.63
N ILE A 12 -36.98 -14.08 -54.80
CA ILE A 12 -37.41 -13.07 -53.83
C ILE A 12 -37.81 -13.72 -52.49
N GLU A 13 -38.52 -14.86 -52.55
CA GLU A 13 -38.94 -15.58 -51.35
C GLU A 13 -37.73 -16.16 -50.60
N LYS A 14 -36.74 -16.67 -51.34
CA LYS A 14 -35.47 -17.14 -50.76
C LYS A 14 -34.68 -16.03 -50.09
N ILE A 15 -34.52 -14.87 -50.74
CA ILE A 15 -33.84 -13.70 -50.16
C ILE A 15 -34.55 -13.22 -48.89
N LYS A 16 -35.88 -13.25 -48.87
CA LYS A 16 -36.66 -12.88 -47.70
C LYS A 16 -36.44 -13.85 -46.53
N ALA A 17 -36.46 -15.16 -46.81
CA ALA A 17 -36.19 -16.20 -45.82
C ALA A 17 -34.76 -16.10 -45.25
N GLU A 18 -33.77 -15.82 -46.10
CA GLU A 18 -32.37 -15.58 -45.70
C GLU A 18 -32.25 -14.31 -44.82
N GLY A 19 -32.94 -13.22 -45.19
CA GLY A 19 -32.99 -12.00 -44.39
C GLY A 19 -33.60 -12.20 -43.01
N GLU A 20 -34.70 -12.93 -42.91
CA GLU A 20 -35.34 -13.29 -41.63
C GLU A 20 -34.42 -14.16 -40.75
N HIS A 21 -33.69 -15.09 -41.37
CA HIS A 21 -32.71 -15.92 -40.68
C HIS A 21 -31.54 -15.10 -40.11
N LEU A 22 -31.00 -14.15 -40.88
CA LEU A 22 -29.93 -13.26 -40.43
C LEU A 22 -30.36 -12.35 -39.27
N ILE A 23 -31.58 -11.82 -39.31
CA ILE A 23 -32.15 -11.01 -38.21
C ILE A 23 -32.25 -11.84 -36.93
N LYS A 24 -32.65 -13.11 -37.04
CA LYS A 24 -32.73 -14.02 -35.90
C LYS A 24 -31.36 -14.30 -35.28
N ILE A 25 -30.32 -14.50 -36.10
CA ILE A 25 -28.94 -14.66 -35.63
C ILE A 25 -28.47 -13.43 -34.88
N ALA A 26 -28.61 -12.24 -35.48
CA ALA A 26 -28.18 -10.98 -34.87
C ALA A 26 -28.85 -10.72 -33.52
N ARG A 27 -30.14 -11.08 -33.38
CA ARG A 27 -30.86 -10.98 -32.10
C ARG A 27 -30.30 -11.94 -31.04
N ASN A 28 -30.03 -13.19 -31.42
CA ASN A 28 -29.47 -14.17 -30.50
C ASN A 28 -28.06 -13.79 -30.04
N GLU A 29 -27.23 -13.23 -30.93
CA GLU A 29 -25.90 -12.73 -30.60
C GLU A 29 -25.97 -11.53 -29.64
N ALA A 30 -26.90 -10.60 -29.86
CA ALA A 30 -27.12 -9.46 -28.96
C ALA A 30 -27.58 -9.91 -27.56
N GLU A 31 -28.49 -10.89 -27.48
CA GLU A 31 -28.94 -11.47 -26.20
C GLU A 31 -27.81 -12.20 -25.47
N MET A 32 -26.92 -12.89 -26.20
CA MET A 32 -25.74 -13.54 -25.62
C MET A 32 -24.72 -12.53 -25.08
N ALA A 33 -24.45 -11.47 -25.84
CA ALA A 33 -23.55 -10.39 -25.42
C ALA A 33 -24.06 -9.67 -24.16
N GLN A 34 -25.37 -9.43 -24.06
CA GLN A 34 -25.98 -8.86 -22.87
C GLN A 34 -25.82 -9.78 -21.65
N LYS A 35 -26.08 -11.08 -21.79
CA LYS A 35 -25.88 -12.06 -20.70
C LYS A 35 -24.43 -12.14 -20.26
N LEU A 36 -23.47 -12.09 -21.17
CA LEU A 36 -22.05 -12.09 -20.84
C LEU A 36 -21.66 -10.84 -20.05
N LEU A 37 -22.15 -9.66 -20.46
CA LEU A 37 -21.90 -8.42 -19.74
C LEU A 37 -22.52 -8.45 -18.33
N GLU A 38 -23.74 -8.97 -18.19
CA GLU A 38 -24.42 -9.10 -16.91
C GLU A 38 -23.69 -10.08 -15.97
N LEU A 39 -23.20 -11.20 -16.50
CA LEU A 39 -22.35 -12.14 -15.75
C LEU A 39 -21.01 -11.53 -15.35
N GLU A 40 -20.41 -10.68 -16.19
CA GLU A 40 -19.16 -9.98 -15.86
C GLU A 40 -19.36 -8.94 -14.75
N ILE A 41 -20.48 -8.21 -14.78
CA ILE A 41 -20.86 -7.27 -13.72
C ILE A 41 -21.12 -8.02 -12.40
N GLN A 42 -21.89 -9.12 -12.45
CA GLN A 42 -22.14 -9.97 -11.27
C GLN A 42 -20.85 -10.58 -10.71
N ASN A 43 -19.91 -11.03 -11.56
CA ASN A 43 -18.62 -11.54 -11.11
C ASN A 43 -17.72 -10.47 -10.51
N LYS A 44 -17.79 -9.22 -10.97
CA LYS A 44 -17.11 -8.09 -10.31
C LYS A 44 -17.69 -7.82 -8.92
N ASP A 45 -19.02 -7.84 -8.78
CA ASP A 45 -19.68 -7.67 -7.48
C ASP A 45 -19.43 -8.83 -6.52
N GLN A 46 -19.27 -10.06 -7.02
CA GLN A 46 -18.93 -11.22 -6.19
C GLN A 46 -17.45 -11.23 -5.77
N ASN A 47 -16.53 -10.78 -6.61
CA ASN A 47 -15.12 -10.59 -6.21
C ASN A 47 -14.92 -9.42 -5.25
N ALA A 48 -15.80 -8.41 -5.27
CA ALA A 48 -15.85 -7.35 -4.26
C ALA A 48 -16.39 -7.82 -2.90
N LYS A 49 -17.04 -9.00 -2.84
CA LYS A 49 -17.56 -9.62 -1.60
C LYS A 49 -16.64 -10.69 -1.01
N LYS A 50 -15.36 -10.69 -1.36
CA LYS A 50 -14.36 -11.52 -0.70
C LYS A 50 -13.96 -10.89 0.63
N ASP A 51 -14.84 -10.99 1.64
CA ASP A 51 -14.64 -10.71 3.07
C ASP A 51 -13.50 -9.70 3.34
N THR A 52 -13.57 -8.51 2.74
CA THR A 52 -12.89 -7.34 3.27
C THR A 52 -13.69 -7.00 4.52
N ARG A 53 -13.39 -7.70 5.61
CA ARG A 53 -13.36 -7.03 6.89
C ARG A 53 -12.41 -5.86 6.62
N LEU A 54 -12.99 -4.71 6.29
CA LEU A 54 -12.35 -3.42 6.40
C LEU A 54 -11.99 -3.36 7.88
N ILE A 55 -10.83 -3.92 8.22
CA ILE A 55 -10.22 -3.74 9.52
C ILE A 55 -10.15 -2.21 9.60
N PRO A 56 -10.92 -1.57 10.51
CA PRO A 56 -10.83 -0.13 10.65
C PRO A 56 -9.36 0.17 10.90
N LEU A 57 -8.74 0.85 9.94
CA LEU A 57 -7.32 1.14 10.00
C LEU A 57 -7.09 1.99 11.24
N PRO A 58 -6.21 1.56 12.15
CA PRO A 58 -5.99 2.30 13.38
C PRO A 58 -5.42 3.68 13.01
N GLU A 59 -6.09 4.73 13.47
CA GLU A 59 -5.59 6.09 13.29
C GLU A 59 -4.38 6.32 14.19
N PHE A 60 -3.46 7.17 13.75
CA PHE A 60 -2.29 7.55 14.53
C PHE A 60 -2.13 9.06 14.58
N ASP A 61 -2.24 9.61 15.78
CA ASP A 61 -2.21 11.05 15.99
C ASP A 61 -0.82 11.62 16.32
N GLY A 62 0.16 10.73 16.54
CA GLY A 62 1.53 11.07 16.89
C GLY A 62 1.99 10.61 18.28
N SER A 63 1.21 9.80 19.00
CA SER A 63 1.57 9.28 20.32
C SER A 63 2.73 8.25 20.26
N PRO A 64 3.91 8.52 20.85
CA PRO A 64 5.02 7.54 20.90
C PRO A 64 4.66 6.22 21.57
N LEU A 65 3.75 6.22 22.54
CA LEU A 65 3.34 5.03 23.29
C LEU A 65 2.50 4.06 22.45
N GLU A 66 1.74 4.59 21.50
CA GLU A 66 0.84 3.81 20.65
C GLU A 66 1.52 3.36 19.35
N PHE A 67 2.69 3.93 19.04
CA PHE A 67 3.41 3.69 17.79
C PHE A 67 3.69 2.22 17.54
N ASP A 68 4.11 1.46 18.56
CA ASP A 68 4.48 0.05 18.42
C ASP A 68 3.29 -0.87 18.17
N GLY A 69 2.15 -0.58 18.78
CA GLY A 69 0.91 -1.31 18.49
C GLY A 69 0.40 -0.96 17.10
N TRP A 70 0.31 0.34 16.82
CA TRP A 70 -0.18 0.86 15.54
C TRP A 70 0.61 0.32 14.35
N ILE A 71 1.95 0.32 14.43
CA ILE A 71 2.78 -0.12 13.31
C ILE A 71 2.70 -1.63 13.08
N LYS A 72 2.56 -2.40 14.15
CA LYS A 72 2.39 -3.86 14.05
C LYS A 72 1.10 -4.18 13.29
N ASP A 73 0.02 -3.49 13.60
CA ASP A 73 -1.27 -3.67 12.90
C ASP A 73 -1.15 -3.36 11.40
N ILE A 74 -0.31 -2.39 11.02
CA ILE A 74 -0.04 -2.05 9.61
C ILE A 74 0.87 -3.08 8.92
N GLU A 75 1.84 -3.63 9.64
CA GLU A 75 2.74 -4.67 9.12
C GLU A 75 1.99 -5.98 8.81
N GLU A 76 0.84 -6.21 9.44
CA GLU A 76 -0.05 -7.34 9.14
C GLU A 76 -0.82 -7.17 7.82
N VAL A 77 -0.84 -5.96 7.23
CA VAL A 77 -1.51 -5.68 5.94
C VAL A 77 -0.58 -5.98 4.75
N SER A 78 -1.19 -6.20 3.58
CA SER A 78 -0.52 -6.42 2.29
C SER A 78 0.53 -5.33 2.00
N SER A 79 1.75 -5.76 1.63
CA SER A 79 2.90 -4.89 1.39
C SER A 79 2.67 -3.82 0.33
N PHE A 80 1.81 -4.10 -0.66
CA PHE A 80 1.49 -3.17 -1.76
C PHE A 80 0.73 -1.92 -1.28
N GLU A 81 -0.03 -2.02 -0.18
CA GLU A 81 -0.92 -0.96 0.28
C GLU A 81 -0.39 -0.21 1.51
N ARG A 82 0.65 -0.75 2.18
CA ARG A 82 1.16 -0.23 3.47
C ARG A 82 1.47 1.26 3.46
N LYS A 83 2.16 1.75 2.42
CA LYS A 83 2.52 3.17 2.32
C LYS A 83 1.28 4.06 2.26
N PHE A 84 0.32 3.69 1.42
CA PHE A 84 -0.93 4.43 1.28
C PHE A 84 -1.73 4.39 2.58
N ILE A 85 -1.83 3.21 3.19
CA ILE A 85 -2.51 3.00 4.48
C ILE A 85 -1.92 3.87 5.57
N VAL A 86 -0.58 3.89 5.69
CA VAL A 86 0.10 4.73 6.69
C VAL A 86 -0.23 6.19 6.49
N ILE A 87 -0.04 6.72 5.28
CA ILE A 87 -0.28 8.14 5.01
C ILE A 87 -1.73 8.54 5.31
N ASN A 88 -2.70 7.65 5.06
CA ASN A 88 -4.10 7.92 5.33
C ASN A 88 -4.48 7.78 6.81
N SER A 89 -3.84 6.88 7.56
CA SER A 89 -4.08 6.68 8.99
C SER A 89 -3.43 7.75 9.88
N LEU A 90 -2.46 8.52 9.37
CA LEU A 90 -1.94 9.67 10.12
C LEU A 90 -3.02 10.74 10.33
N THR A 91 -3.15 11.23 11.56
CA THR A 91 -4.06 12.30 11.95
C THR A 91 -3.33 13.37 12.78
N LYS A 92 -4.00 14.51 13.02
CA LYS A 92 -3.50 15.63 13.86
C LYS A 92 -2.02 15.97 13.60
N SER A 93 -1.19 15.89 14.65
CA SER A 93 0.22 16.26 14.64
C SER A 93 1.06 15.39 13.69
N ALA A 94 0.70 14.11 13.53
CA ALA A 94 1.41 13.21 12.63
C ALA A 94 1.13 13.51 11.16
N LYS A 95 -0.10 13.92 10.83
CA LYS A 95 -0.45 14.39 9.47
C LYS A 95 0.25 15.70 9.13
N GLU A 96 0.31 16.64 10.08
CA GLU A 96 1.02 17.90 9.89
C GLU A 96 2.52 17.70 9.69
N TRP A 97 3.13 16.84 10.52
CA TRP A 97 4.53 16.45 10.37
C TRP A 97 4.78 15.77 9.01
N GLN A 98 3.95 14.82 8.60
CA GLN A 98 4.12 14.14 7.32
C GLN A 98 4.03 15.10 6.12
N LYS A 99 3.15 16.10 6.17
CA LYS A 99 3.05 17.14 5.14
C LYS A 99 4.25 18.08 5.10
N SER A 100 4.98 18.23 6.21
CA SER A 100 6.17 19.06 6.29
C SER A 100 7.43 18.40 5.69
N LEU A 101 7.40 17.09 5.47
CA LEU A 101 8.53 16.35 4.91
C LEU A 101 8.62 16.49 3.39
N PRO A 102 9.83 16.56 2.83
CA PRO A 102 10.02 16.51 1.39
C PRO A 102 9.66 15.11 0.85
N ASN A 103 9.03 15.06 -0.33
CA ASN A 103 8.63 13.78 -0.95
C ASN A 103 9.77 12.77 -1.11
N SER A 104 11.03 13.24 -1.21
CA SER A 104 12.22 12.39 -1.26
C SER A 104 12.43 11.55 0.01
N GLU A 105 12.03 12.05 1.18
CA GLU A 105 12.19 11.37 2.47
C GLU A 105 11.09 10.33 2.75
N ILE A 106 10.02 10.35 1.96
CA ILE A 106 8.87 9.42 2.08
C ILE A 106 8.55 8.73 0.75
N ALA A 107 9.52 8.67 -0.16
CA ALA A 107 9.33 8.16 -1.52
C ALA A 107 8.99 6.66 -1.53
N THR A 108 9.60 5.87 -0.64
CA THR A 108 9.35 4.44 -0.50
C THR A 108 8.77 4.11 0.88
N TRP A 109 8.25 2.89 1.03
CA TRP A 109 7.77 2.38 2.30
C TRP A 109 8.88 2.42 3.36
N GLU A 110 10.08 1.99 3.00
CA GLU A 110 11.27 1.88 3.86
C GLU A 110 11.73 3.25 4.37
N LEU A 111 11.63 4.28 3.52
CA LEU A 111 11.98 5.65 3.91
C LEU A 111 10.92 6.25 4.84
N LEU A 112 9.63 6.04 4.53
CA LEU A 112 8.52 6.49 5.37
C LEU A 112 8.56 5.85 6.77
N ILE A 113 8.73 4.53 6.84
CA ILE A 113 8.79 3.83 8.13
C ILE A 113 10.00 4.27 8.95
N LYS A 114 11.14 4.48 8.31
CA LYS A 114 12.35 4.97 8.97
C LYS A 114 12.14 6.37 9.55
N ALA A 115 11.56 7.28 8.78
CA ALA A 115 11.25 8.63 9.26
C ALA A 115 10.30 8.61 10.46
N LEU A 116 9.28 7.76 10.41
CA LEU A 116 8.32 7.57 11.49
C LEU A 116 8.99 7.02 12.77
N LYS A 117 9.85 6.01 12.64
CA LYS A 117 10.60 5.45 13.78
C LYS A 117 11.54 6.46 14.42
N ILE A 118 12.23 7.28 13.62
CA ILE A 118 13.07 8.37 14.14
C ILE A 118 12.21 9.35 14.94
N LYS A 119 11.07 9.78 14.37
CA LYS A 119 10.20 10.81 14.96
C LYS A 119 9.47 10.36 16.23
N TYR A 120 8.90 9.16 16.22
CA TYR A 120 7.96 8.69 17.24
C TYR A 120 8.52 7.60 18.14
N LYS A 121 9.59 6.93 17.71
CA LYS A 121 10.24 5.89 18.49
C LYS A 121 11.60 6.32 19.06
N ASN A 122 11.98 7.59 18.84
CA ASN A 122 13.29 8.13 19.16
C ASN A 122 14.43 7.25 18.63
N GLU A 123 14.22 6.56 17.50
CA GLU A 123 15.30 5.80 16.87
C GLU A 123 16.35 6.77 16.33
N PHE A 124 17.61 6.51 16.67
CA PHE A 124 18.71 7.30 16.15
C PHE A 124 18.89 7.04 14.66
N THR A 125 19.17 8.09 13.90
CA THR A 125 19.80 7.91 12.58
C THR A 125 21.23 7.41 12.77
N TYR A 126 21.81 6.80 11.73
CA TYR A 126 23.22 6.41 11.74
C TYR A 126 24.15 7.60 12.02
N MET A 127 23.80 8.80 11.51
CA MET A 127 24.58 10.02 11.71
C MET A 127 24.51 10.49 13.16
N GLU A 128 23.33 10.49 13.77
CA GLU A 128 23.15 10.83 15.19
C GLU A 128 23.81 9.82 16.11
N ALA A 129 23.71 8.52 15.80
CA ALA A 129 24.38 7.49 16.58
C ALA A 129 25.91 7.65 16.51
N ASN A 130 26.47 7.92 15.32
CA ASN A 130 27.90 8.20 15.16
C ASN A 130 28.32 9.47 15.92
N LYS A 131 27.47 10.50 15.93
CA LYS A 131 27.68 11.71 16.72
C LYS A 131 27.70 11.40 18.22
N ILE A 132 26.72 10.66 18.73
CA ILE A 132 26.62 10.26 20.14
C ILE A 132 27.87 9.49 20.57
N VAL A 133 28.31 8.49 19.79
CA VAL A 133 29.50 7.70 20.14
C VAL A 133 30.78 8.52 20.13
N ARG A 134 30.91 9.48 19.20
CA ARG A 134 32.10 10.34 19.11
C ARG A 134 32.15 11.43 20.17
N GLU A 135 31.01 12.02 20.51
CA GLU A 135 30.94 13.20 21.37
C GLU A 135 30.68 12.85 22.84
N THR A 136 30.14 11.67 23.14
CA THR A 136 29.89 11.26 24.53
C THR A 136 31.17 10.71 25.15
N ILE A 137 31.79 11.50 26.01
CA ILE A 137 32.98 11.12 26.78
C ILE A 137 32.54 10.78 28.21
N LEU A 138 32.96 9.62 28.70
CA LEU A 138 32.79 9.29 30.11
C LEU A 138 33.83 10.06 30.94
N THR A 139 33.38 10.98 31.78
CA THR A 139 34.22 11.73 32.73
C THR A 139 33.87 11.35 34.18
N THR A 140 34.70 11.77 35.13
CA THR A 140 34.47 11.56 36.58
C THR A 140 33.20 12.22 37.11
N GLU A 141 32.68 13.24 36.42
CA GLU A 141 31.43 13.94 36.76
C GLU A 141 30.20 13.34 36.05
N THR A 142 30.40 12.41 35.13
CA THR A 142 29.32 11.87 34.30
C THR A 142 28.49 10.86 35.09
N ASN A 143 27.15 11.05 35.08
CA ASN A 143 26.23 10.02 35.55
C ASN A 143 26.34 8.78 34.63
N TYR A 144 26.89 7.69 35.17
CA TYR A 144 27.10 6.46 34.43
C TYR A 144 25.80 5.87 33.85
N VAL A 145 24.68 5.98 34.56
CA VAL A 145 23.38 5.50 34.09
C VAL A 145 22.91 6.31 32.88
N ASP A 146 23.01 7.64 32.94
CA ASP A 146 22.64 8.51 31.82
C ASP A 146 23.58 8.34 30.62
N PHE A 147 24.86 8.06 30.86
CA PHE A 147 25.82 7.70 29.83
C PHE A 147 25.43 6.39 29.13
N ILE A 148 25.19 5.32 29.88
CA ILE A 148 24.86 4.01 29.31
C ILE A 148 23.52 4.05 28.56
N THR A 149 22.51 4.74 29.09
CA THR A 149 21.20 4.85 28.45
C THR A 149 21.27 5.57 27.10
N LYS A 150 22.14 6.58 26.96
CA LYS A 150 22.37 7.28 25.69
C LYS A 150 23.24 6.50 24.71
N VAL A 151 24.34 5.92 25.18
CA VAL A 151 25.36 5.35 24.28
C VAL A 151 25.01 3.93 23.83
N ARG A 152 24.37 3.12 24.68
CA ARG A 152 24.06 1.71 24.34
C ARG A 152 23.22 1.57 23.07
N PRO A 153 22.10 2.30 22.87
CA PRO A 153 21.31 2.15 21.64
C PRO A 153 22.07 2.65 20.39
N ALA A 154 22.89 3.70 20.53
CA ALA A 154 23.72 4.21 19.44
C ALA A 154 24.76 3.19 18.99
N VAL A 155 25.47 2.55 19.94
CA VAL A 155 26.43 1.47 19.63
C VAL A 155 25.73 0.28 19.00
N THR A 156 24.59 -0.16 19.52
CA THR A 156 23.81 -1.27 18.94
C THR A 156 23.39 -0.97 17.49
N LEU A 157 22.99 0.27 17.19
CA LEU A 157 22.65 0.67 15.83
C LEU A 157 23.86 0.62 14.90
N LEU A 158 24.99 1.17 15.34
CA LEU A 158 26.22 1.24 14.53
C LEU A 158 26.86 -0.14 14.33
N SER A 159 26.79 -1.02 15.33
CA SER A 159 27.39 -2.35 15.25
C SER A 159 26.60 -3.30 14.37
N LYS A 160 25.28 -3.11 14.23
CA LYS A 160 24.38 -4.12 13.63
C LYS A 160 24.56 -5.53 14.24
N GLY A 161 25.13 -5.63 15.44
CA GLY A 161 25.49 -6.90 16.08
C GLY A 161 26.99 -7.23 16.11
N ASP A 162 27.87 -6.49 15.43
CA ASP A 162 29.33 -6.71 15.45
C ASP A 162 30.03 -6.03 16.64
N SER A 163 30.86 -6.80 17.33
CA SER A 163 31.52 -6.43 18.59
C SER A 163 32.70 -5.43 18.47
N GLU A 164 32.95 -4.81 17.32
CA GLU A 164 34.16 -4.00 17.09
C GLU A 164 34.05 -2.50 17.43
N LEU A 165 32.91 -2.03 17.95
CA LEU A 165 32.76 -0.62 18.35
C LEU A 165 33.23 -0.39 19.79
N GLY A 166 34.37 0.28 19.93
CA GLY A 166 34.90 0.76 21.21
C GLY A 166 34.55 2.22 21.47
N ILE A 167 34.20 2.56 22.71
CA ILE A 167 34.06 3.94 23.20
C ILE A 167 35.30 4.28 24.01
N SER A 168 35.92 5.43 23.74
CA SER A 168 37.07 5.92 24.50
C SER A 168 36.65 6.35 25.91
N ILE A 169 37.39 5.90 26.93
CA ILE A 169 37.26 6.31 28.32
C ILE A 169 38.43 7.25 28.63
N LEU A 170 38.16 8.38 29.29
CA LEU A 170 39.15 9.40 29.67
C LEU A 170 39.37 9.41 31.19
#